data_AF-A0A356DY87-F1
#
_entry.id   AF-A0A356DY87-F1
#
_cell.length_a   1.000
_cell.length_b   1.000
_cell.length_c   1.000
_cell.angle_alpha   90.00
_cell.angle_beta   90.00
_cell.angle_gamma   90.00
#
_symmetry.space_group_name_H-M   'P 1'
#
loop_
_entity.id
_entity.type
_entity.pdbx_description
1 polymer ?
#
loop_
_entity_poly.entity_id
_entity_poly.type
_entity_poly.pdbx_seq_one_letter_code
_entity_poly.pdbx_strand_id
1 'polypeptide(L)' 'SGLFAAKEAVSKALGTGIGKVAWQDIEILHEWSGEPILHLHGNALLVAQEKGLRQWSVSITHDGGLAAAVAVAIGDPG' A
#
# COMPACT_ATOMS: atom_id res chain seq x y z
N SER A 1 2.94 5.59 -13.49
CA SER A 1 1.70 4.79 -13.33
C SER A 1 1.82 3.74 -12.22
N GLY A 2 2.93 3.00 -12.10
CA GLY A 2 3.14 1.97 -11.07
C GLY A 2 2.89 2.41 -9.61
N LEU A 3 3.43 3.56 -9.20
CA LEU A 3 3.22 4.09 -7.84
C LEU A 3 1.74 4.36 -7.52
N PHE A 4 0.98 4.84 -8.50
CA PHE A 4 -0.45 5.07 -8.33
C PHE A 4 -1.21 3.75 -8.15
N ALA A 5 -0.88 2.74 -8.96
CA ALA A 5 -1.45 1.40 -8.82
C ALA A 5 -1.14 0.77 -7.46
N ALA A 6 0.08 0.96 -6.95
CA ALA A 6 0.48 0.48 -5.63
C ALA A 6 -0.32 1.15 -4.50
N LYS A 7 -0.45 2.48 -4.54
CA LYS A 7 -1.22 3.23 -3.54
C LYS A 7 -2.70 2.85 -3.55
N GLU A 8 -3.29 2.64 -4.73
CA GLU A 8 -4.65 2.08 -4.86
C GLU A 8 -4.77 0.70 -4.21
N ALA A 9 -3.86 -0.22 -4.55
CA ALA A 9 -3.87 -1.58 -4.01
C ALA A 9 -3.78 -1.59 -2.48
N VAL A 10 -2.91 -0.76 -1.90
CA VAL A 10 -2.78 -0.60 -0.45
C VAL A 10 -4.06 -0.03 0.17
N SER A 11 -4.63 1.03 -0.40
CA SER A 11 -5.89 1.61 0.10
C SER A 11 -7.05 0.61 0.13
N LYS A 12 -7.08 -0.31 -0.85
CA LYS A 12 -8.07 -1.39 -0.95
C LYS A 12 -7.82 -2.50 0.06
N ALA A 13 -6.56 -2.89 0.27
CA ALA A 13 -6.19 -3.84 1.32
C ALA A 13 -6.51 -3.31 2.73
N LEU A 14 -6.41 -1.98 2.94
CA LEU A 14 -6.89 -1.32 4.15
C LEU A 14 -8.43 -1.33 4.28
N GLY A 15 -9.17 -1.76 3.24
CA GLY A 15 -10.64 -1.78 3.23
C GLY A 15 -11.28 -0.40 3.23
N THR A 16 -10.55 0.63 2.80
CA THR A 16 -11.02 2.03 2.82
C THR A 16 -11.22 2.60 1.42
N GLY A 17 -10.34 2.25 0.49
CA GLY A 17 -10.22 2.95 -0.79
C GLY A 17 -9.67 4.36 -0.64
N ILE A 18 -9.20 4.93 -1.75
CA ILE A 18 -8.77 6.31 -1.81
C ILE A 18 -9.94 7.26 -1.55
N GLY A 19 -9.68 8.30 -0.74
CA GLY A 19 -10.66 9.31 -0.33
C GLY A 19 -10.89 9.28 1.18
N LYS A 20 -11.11 8.09 1.74
CA LYS A 20 -11.08 7.91 3.21
C LYS A 20 -9.66 7.93 3.74
N VAL A 21 -8.70 7.38 2.99
CA VAL A 21 -7.26 7.61 3.21
C VAL A 21 -6.73 8.50 2.08
N ALA A 22 -5.84 9.44 2.42
CA ALA A 22 -5.23 10.32 1.45
C ALA A 22 -4.11 9.61 0.68
N TRP A 23 -3.83 10.03 -0.55
CA TRP A 23 -2.70 9.49 -1.32
C TRP A 23 -1.35 9.76 -0.66
N GLN A 24 -1.25 10.85 0.08
CA GLN A 24 -0.06 11.24 0.83
C GLN A 24 0.15 10.36 2.07
N ASP A 25 -0.92 9.73 2.59
CA ASP A 25 -0.85 8.81 3.73
C ASP A 25 -0.24 7.45 3.36
N ILE A 26 -0.11 7.16 2.06
CA ILE A 26 0.48 5.93 1.53
C ILE A 26 1.74 6.30 0.75
N GLU A 27 2.91 6.00 1.31
CA GLU A 27 4.20 6.28 0.72
C GLU A 27 4.86 4.98 0.25
N ILE A 28 5.34 4.96 -0.99
CA ILE A 28 6.09 3.83 -1.55
C ILE A 28 7.51 4.31 -1.81
N LEU A 29 8.46 3.75 -1.09
CA LEU A 29 9.89 3.94 -1.25
C LEU A 29 10.48 2.76 -2.02
N HIS A 30 11.71 2.89 -2.51
CA HIS A 30 12.45 1.78 -3.09
C HIS A 30 13.77 1.61 -2.36
N GLU A 31 14.06 0.39 -1.96
CA GLU A 31 15.38 0.04 -1.46
C GLU A 31 16.45 0.10 -2.54
N TRP A 32 17.71 0.04 -2.13
CA TRP A 32 18.85 -0.08 -3.04
C TRP A 32 18.76 -1.32 -3.95
N SER A 33 18.08 -2.38 -3.48
CA SER A 33 17.78 -3.58 -4.27
C SER A 33 16.70 -3.38 -5.34
N GLY A 34 15.97 -2.27 -5.29
CA GLY A 34 14.79 -2.00 -6.13
C GLY A 34 13.48 -2.53 -5.55
N GLU A 35 13.50 -3.17 -4.37
CA GLU A 35 12.30 -3.64 -3.70
C GLU A 35 11.44 -2.45 -3.22
N PRO A 36 10.13 -2.42 -3.53
CA PRO A 36 9.24 -1.36 -3.06
C PRO A 36 8.86 -1.57 -1.59
N ILE A 37 9.12 -0.56 -0.75
CA ILE A 37 8.75 -0.55 0.67
C ILE A 37 7.56 0.39 0.89
N LEU A 38 6.57 -0.08 1.64
CA LEU A 38 5.39 0.68 2.03
C LEU A 38 5.57 1.36 3.40
N HIS A 39 5.41 2.68 3.44
CA HIS A 39 5.26 3.45 4.66
C HIS A 39 3.84 4.03 4.74
N LEU A 40 3.17 3.81 5.87
CA LEU A 40 1.84 4.37 6.13
C LEU A 40 1.93 5.52 7.13
N HIS A 41 1.21 6.58 6.83
CA HIS A 41 1.12 7.79 7.64
C HIS A 41 -0.35 8.13 7.92
N GLY A 42 -0.58 9.12 8.78
CA GLY A 42 -1.90 9.73 8.96
C GLY A 42 -3.03 8.71 9.17
N ASN A 43 -4.12 8.87 8.41
CA ASN A 43 -5.29 8.01 8.56
C ASN A 43 -5.05 6.57 8.07
N ALA A 44 -4.17 6.36 7.10
CA ALA A 44 -3.85 5.02 6.61
C ALA A 44 -3.16 4.17 7.68
N LEU A 45 -2.25 4.77 8.46
CA LEU A 45 -1.60 4.11 9.59
C LEU A 45 -2.60 3.75 10.69
N LEU A 46 -3.49 4.68 11.06
CA LEU A 46 -4.51 4.44 12.09
C LEU A 46 -5.41 3.26 11.72
N VAL A 47 -5.90 3.22 10.48
CA VAL A 47 -6.75 2.12 9.99
C VAL A 47 -5.99 0.78 9.98
N ALA A 48 -4.71 0.78 9.59
CA ALA A 48 -3.90 -0.43 9.63
C ALA A 48 -3.78 -0.98 11.06
N GLN A 49 -3.54 -0.09 12.03
CA GLN A 49 -3.42 -0.44 13.45
C GLN A 49 -4.74 -0.95 14.03
N GLU A 50 -5.86 -0.28 13.77
CA GLU A 50 -7.20 -0.70 14.20
C GLU A 50 -7.56 -2.09 13.66
N LYS A 51 -7.09 -2.44 12.46
CA LYS A 51 -7.29 -3.74 11.83
C LYS A 51 -6.25 -4.79 12.23
N GLY A 52 -5.30 -4.44 13.09
CA GLY A 52 -4.22 -5.35 13.50
C GLY A 52 -3.25 -5.73 12.37
N LEU A 53 -3.20 -4.97 11.27
CA LEU A 53 -2.30 -5.24 10.14
C LEU A 53 -0.89 -4.77 10.48
N ARG A 54 0.07 -5.71 10.50
CA ARG A 54 1.44 -5.49 11.02
C ARG A 54 2.51 -5.57 9.97
N GLN A 55 2.32 -6.42 8.95
CA GLN A 55 3.32 -6.62 7.91
C GLN A 55 2.70 -6.41 6.54
N TRP A 56 3.45 -5.77 5.66
CA TRP A 56 3.03 -5.46 4.30
C TRP A 56 4.07 -5.94 3.29
N SER A 57 3.59 -6.43 2.16
CA SER A 57 4.40 -6.66 0.97
C SER A 57 3.68 -6.06 -0.23
N VAL A 58 4.43 -5.36 -1.07
CA VAL A 58 3.91 -4.73 -2.28
C VAL A 58 4.76 -5.21 -3.46
N SER A 59 4.10 -5.49 -4.57
CA SER A 59 4.77 -5.77 -5.84
C SER A 59 4.14 -4.91 -6.93
N ILE A 60 4.98 -4.37 -7.80
CA ILE A 60 4.60 -3.42 -8.85
C ILE A 60 5.15 -3.95 -10.17
N THR A 61 4.29 -3.98 -11.19
CA THR A 61 4.69 -4.27 -12.57
C THR A 61 4.11 -3.24 -13.51
N HIS A 62 4.85 -2.90 -14.56
CA HIS A 62 4.35 -2.08 -15.63
C HIS A 62 4.91 -2.58 -16.97
N ASP A 63 4.07 -2.58 -17.99
CA ASP A 63 4.47 -2.90 -19.36
C ASP A 63 3.49 -2.29 -20.36
N GLY A 64 3.98 -1.85 -21.52
CA GLY A 64 3.12 -1.46 -22.64
C GLY A 64 2.03 -0.41 -22.35
N GLY A 65 2.23 0.47 -21.35
CA GLY A 65 1.24 1.47 -20.93
C GLY A 65 0.26 0.99 -19.84
N LEU A 66 0.32 -0.28 -19.44
CA LEU A 66 -0.39 -0.83 -18.28
C LEU A 66 0.50 -0.78 -17.04
N ALA A 67 -0.10 -0.53 -15.88
CA ALA A 67 0.53 -0.75 -14.59
C ALA A 67 -0.41 -1.52 -13.67
N ALA A 68 0.15 -2.48 -12.95
CA ALA A 68 -0.56 -3.26 -11.95
C ALA A 68 0.28 -3.32 -10.67
N ALA A 69 -0.41 -3.48 -9.55
CA ALA A 69 0.24 -3.70 -8.26
C ALA A 69 -0.58 -4.65 -7.41
N VAL A 70 0.11 -5.41 -6.58
CA VAL A 70 -0.48 -6.29 -5.56
C VAL A 70 0.03 -5.82 -4.21
N ALA A 71 -0.88 -5.70 -3.24
CA ALA A 71 -0.56 -5.41 -1.85
C ALA A 71 -1.11 -6.53 -0.98
N VAL A 72 -0.27 -7.10 -0.12
CA VAL A 72 -0.65 -8.10 0.87
C VAL A 72 -0.36 -7.54 2.25
N ALA A 73 -1.34 -7.63 3.14
CA ALA A 73 -1.20 -7.27 4.53
C ALA A 73 -1.43 -8.51 5.40
N ILE A 74 -0.56 -8.70 6.38
CA ILE A 74 -0.67 -9.76 7.38
C ILE A 74 -0.85 -9.09 8.73
N GLY A 75 -1.81 -9.58 9.50
CA GLY A 75 -2.11 -9.12 10.84
C GLY A 75 -2.46 -10.29 11.73
N ASP A 76 -2.48 -10.05 13.04
CA ASP A 76 -2.97 -11.04 13.99
C ASP A 76 -4.50 -11.00 14.01
N PRO A 77 -5.20 -12.14 14.19
CA PRO A 77 -6.61 -12.12 14.51
C PRO A 77 -6.79 -11.31 15.79
N GLY A 78 -7.65 -10.28 15.73
CA GLY A 78 -8.09 -9.54 16.92
C GLY A 78 -8.93 -10.39 17.87
#